data_AF-A0A383BXW7-F1
#
_entry.id   AF-A0A383BXW7-F1
#
_cell.length_a   1.000
_cell.length_b   1.000
_cell.length_c   1.000
_cell.angle_alpha   90.00
_cell.angle_beta   90.00
_cell.angle_gamma   90.00
#
_symmetry.space_group_name_H-M   'P 1'
#
loop_
_entity.id
_entity.type
_entity.pdbx_description
1 polymer ?
#
loop_
_entity_poly.entity_id
_entity_poly.type
_entity_poly.pdbx_seq_one_letter_code
_entity_poly.pdbx_strand_id
1 'polypeptide(L)' 'MAFLIISSSLNPKSCSRLLAQVAFKSLRELKTPVEWLDLAEHSIPLCDGD' A
#
# COMPACT_ATOMS: atom_id res chain seq x y z
N MET A 1 0.65 17.94 -4.73
CA MET A 1 1.39 17.04 -3.82
C MET A 1 1.11 15.63 -4.26
N ALA A 2 2.13 14.78 -4.37
CA ALA A 2 1.98 13.39 -4.79
C ALA A 2 2.07 12.49 -3.54
N PHE A 3 1.22 11.47 -3.47
CA PHE A 3 1.18 10.52 -2.36
C PHE A 3 1.55 9.12 -2.83
N LEU A 4 2.22 8.36 -1.97
CA LEU A 4 2.38 6.92 -2.11
C LEU A 4 1.76 6.26 -0.90
N ILE A 5 0.81 5.35 -1.10
CA ILE A 5 0.25 4.52 -0.03
C ILE A 5 0.93 3.16 -0.05
N ILE A 6 1.54 2.80 1.07
CA ILE A 6 2.22 1.52 1.26
C ILE A 6 1.40 0.65 2.22
N SER A 7 0.93 -0.51 1.76
CA SER A 7 0.36 -1.54 2.62
C SER A 7 1.43 -2.54 3.02
N SER A 8 1.80 -2.57 4.29
CA SER A 8 2.87 -3.43 4.83
C SER A 8 2.37 -4.73 5.47
N SER A 9 1.05 -4.93 5.54
CA SER A 9 0.49 -6.13 6.10
C SER A 9 0.41 -7.25 5.06
N LEU A 10 1.13 -8.33 5.31
CA LEU A 10 1.06 -9.54 4.49
C LEU A 10 -0.22 -10.37 4.73
N ASN A 11 -0.95 -10.11 5.83
CA ASN A 11 -2.21 -10.78 6.10
C ASN A 11 -3.34 -10.22 5.20
N PRO A 12 -3.98 -11.05 4.35
CA PRO A 12 -5.07 -10.61 3.46
C PRO A 12 -6.33 -10.14 4.20
N LYS A 13 -6.51 -10.51 5.47
CA LYS A 13 -7.65 -10.07 6.31
C LYS A 13 -7.31 -8.91 7.23
N SER A 14 -6.21 -8.21 6.98
CA SER A 14 -5.77 -7.12 7.85
C SER A 14 -6.63 -5.86 7.72
N CYS A 15 -7.08 -5.34 8.86
CA CYS A 15 -7.77 -4.06 8.92
C CYS A 15 -6.89 -2.89 8.45
N SER A 16 -5.56 -2.95 8.63
CA SER A 16 -4.66 -1.91 8.13
C SER A 16 -4.51 -1.94 6.61
N ARG A 17 -4.56 -3.14 5.99
CA ARG A 17 -4.59 -3.28 4.53
C ARG A 17 -5.90 -2.73 3.95
N LEU A 18 -7.03 -3.04 4.59
CA LEU A 18 -8.33 -2.47 4.21
C LEU A 18 -8.33 -0.94 4.31
N LEU A 19 -7.79 -0.37 5.40
CA LEU A 19 -7.67 1.08 5.58
C LEU A 19 -6.82 1.71 4.47
N ALA A 20 -5.68 1.12 4.14
CA ALA A 20 -4.80 1.60 3.07
C ALA A 20 -5.53 1.64 1.71
N GLN A 21 -6.30 0.59 1.39
CA GLN A 21 -7.11 0.53 0.17
C GLN A 21 -8.17 1.63 0.11
N VAL A 22 -8.86 1.88 1.23
CA VAL A 22 -9.86 2.96 1.33
C VAL A 22 -9.19 4.32 1.16
N ALA A 23 -8.05 4.57 1.81
CA ALA A 23 -7.31 5.81 1.68
C ALA A 23 -6.84 6.07 0.23
N PHE A 24 -6.33 5.03 -0.46
CA PHE A 24 -5.92 5.13 -1.85
C PHE A 24 -7.09 5.50 -2.76
N LYS A 25 -8.24 4.84 -2.57
CA LYS A 25 -9.48 5.13 -3.30
C LYS A 25 -9.93 6.58 -3.07
N SER A 26 -9.97 7.05 -1.83
CA SER A 26 -10.37 8.42 -1.51
C SER A 26 -9.45 9.47 -2.15
N LEU A 27 -8.13 9.27 -2.14
CA LEU A 27 -7.19 10.19 -2.80
C LEU A 27 -7.39 10.24 -4.32
N ARG A 28 -7.67 9.10 -4.97
CA ARG A 28 -8.00 9.05 -6.39
C ARG A 28 -9.31 9.79 -6.72
N GLU A 29 -10.33 9.63 -5.89
CA GLU A 29 -11.62 10.33 -6.04
C GLU A 29 -11.46 11.85 -5.92
N LEU A 30 -10.55 12.31 -5.06
CA LEU A 30 -10.16 13.72 -4.94
C LEU A 30 -9.26 14.22 -6.09
N LYS A 31 -9.03 13.41 -7.12
CA LYS A 31 -8.13 13.70 -8.26
C LYS A 31 -6.72 14.09 -7.83
N THR A 32 -6.29 13.61 -6.66
CA THR A 32 -4.95 13.84 -6.16
C THR A 32 -4.01 12.79 -6.74
N PRO A 33 -2.80 13.16 -7.22
CA PRO A 33 -1.80 12.19 -7.67
C PRO A 33 -1.45 11.23 -6.53
N VAL A 34 -1.74 9.95 -6.72
CA VAL A 34 -1.52 8.91 -5.72
C VAL A 34 -1.13 7.59 -6.37
N GLU A 35 -0.14 6.93 -5.78
CA GLU A 35 0.34 5.59 -6.16
C GLU A 35 0.08 4.56 -5.05
N TRP A 36 0.09 3.28 -5.44
CA TRP A 36 -0.21 2.14 -4.59
C TRP A 36 0.95 1.14 -4.58
N LEU A 37 1.37 0.73 -3.39
CA LEU A 37 2.34 -0.35 -3.19
C LEU A 37 1.82 -1.30 -2.11
N ASP A 38 1.58 -2.56 -2.45
CA ASP A 38 1.11 -3.58 -1.52
C ASP A 38 2.15 -4.69 -1.35
N LEU A 39 2.80 -4.73 -0.18
CA LEU A 39 3.85 -5.71 0.07
C LEU A 39 3.33 -7.15 0.09
N ALA A 40 2.02 -7.37 0.18
CA ALA A 40 1.43 -8.71 0.02
C ALA A 40 1.43 -9.19 -1.45
N GLU A 41 1.53 -8.28 -2.42
CA GLU A 41 1.56 -8.57 -3.87
C GLU A 41 2.98 -8.57 -4.43
N HIS A 42 3.95 -8.07 -3.65
CA HIS A 42 5.35 -8.03 -4.03
C HIS A 42 6.16 -9.05 -3.23
N SER A 43 6.87 -9.95 -3.93
CA SER A 43 7.90 -10.74 -3.27
C SER A 43 9.07 -9.81 -2.95
N ILE A 44 9.32 -9.61 -1.66
CA ILE A 44 10.43 -8.80 -1.18
C ILE A 44 11.54 -9.76 -0.77
N PRO A 45 12.78 -9.57 -1.25
CA PRO A 45 13.89 -10.37 -0.80
C PRO A 45 14.09 -10.19 0.71
N LEU A 46 14.66 -11.21 1.35
CA LEU A 46 15.17 -11.02 2.70
C LEU A 46 16.24 -9.92 2.65
N CYS A 47 16.18 -9.02 3.63
CA CYS A 47 17.22 -8.01 3.82
C CYS A 47 18.29 -8.62 4.72
N ASP A 48 19.06 -9.56 4.16
CA ASP A 48 20.16 -10.24 4.83
C ASP A 48 21.52 -9.61 4.52
N GLY A 49 21.62 -8.83 3.43
CA GLY A 49 22.83 -8.09 3.07
C GLY A 49 23.91 -8.95 2.44
N ASP A 50 23.57 -10.18 2.03
CA ASP A 50 24.41 -11.06 1.21
C ASP A 50 24.56 -10.55 -0.24
#